data_AF-A0A3E1RFG3-F1
#
_entry.id   AF-A0A3E1RFG3-F1
#
_cell.length_a   1.000
_cell.length_b   1.000
_cell.length_c   1.000
_cell.angle_alpha   90.00
_cell.angle_beta   90.00
_cell.angle_gamma   90.00
#
_symmetry.space_group_name_H-M   'P 1'
#
loop_
_entity.id
_entity.type
_entity.pdbx_description
1 polymer ?
#
loop_
_entity_poly.entity_id
_entity_poly.type
_entity_poly.pdbx_seq_one_letter_code
_entity_poly.pdbx_strand_id
1 'polypeptide(L)'
;MKHNPTPQKRTAAGRRLTLLALACSAAFGLAAGSPAWAQSPAIVMASTTSTEQSGLFPYLLPEFKKATGIDVKVVAVGTGQAIDMGRRGDADVLFVHDQVAEEKVVAEGFALKRLPVMYNDFVLIGPVADAAKVKGSSIVEALKKIAATDAGFISRGDKSGTNAAELRFWKALGEGASKGTGYKECGCGMGPALNMAASTGAYVLADRGTWLSFKNRADLAVLVEGDKALFNQYGVLVVNPAKHPHVKVAEAQKFADWVTSAAGQGVIAAYKIDGQQLFFPNAGK
;
A
#
# COMPACT_ATOMS: atom_id res chain seq x y z
N MET A 1 -85.33 -77.79 5.54
CA MET A 1 -84.23 -78.05 6.50
C MET A 1 -83.55 -76.70 6.76
N LYS A 2 -83.72 -76.12 7.96
CA LYS A 2 -82.65 -75.89 8.96
C LYS A 2 -81.41 -75.23 8.31
N HIS A 3 -80.96 -74.01 8.59
CA HIS A 3 -80.96 -73.23 9.82
C HIS A 3 -80.73 -71.73 9.52
N ASN A 4 -81.44 -70.87 10.25
CA ASN A 4 -81.10 -69.48 10.60
C ASN A 4 -79.74 -69.44 11.37
N PRO A 5 -79.04 -68.29 11.62
CA PRO A 5 -79.65 -66.99 11.84
C PRO A 5 -78.91 -65.72 11.38
N THR A 6 -79.73 -64.69 11.12
CA THR A 6 -79.45 -63.24 11.29
C THR A 6 -79.00 -62.95 12.74
N PRO A 7 -78.36 -61.80 13.11
CA PRO A 7 -79.13 -60.54 13.16
C PRO A 7 -78.26 -59.24 13.00
N GLN A 8 -78.84 -58.17 12.46
CA GLN A 8 -79.23 -56.94 13.19
C GLN A 8 -78.06 -56.10 13.73
N LYS A 9 -78.06 -54.77 13.71
CA LYS A 9 -79.11 -53.75 13.53
C LYS A 9 -78.39 -52.39 13.54
N ARG A 10 -78.97 -51.43 12.82
CA ARG A 10 -79.15 -50.01 13.23
C ARG A 10 -77.84 -49.17 13.29
N THR A 11 -77.80 -47.91 12.86
CA THR A 11 -78.84 -46.89 12.71
C THR A 11 -78.25 -45.66 12.01
N ALA A 12 -79.13 -44.93 11.33
CA ALA A 12 -79.25 -43.47 11.23
C ALA A 12 -77.96 -42.65 10.94
N ALA A 13 -77.83 -42.09 9.74
CA ALA A 13 -78.41 -40.79 9.36
C ALA A 13 -77.80 -39.59 10.11
N GLY A 14 -77.13 -38.71 9.36
CA GLY A 14 -76.69 -37.38 9.82
C GLY A 14 -75.71 -36.79 8.81
N ARG A 15 -76.21 -36.00 7.85
CA ARG A 15 -76.12 -34.53 7.85
C ARG A 15 -74.75 -33.96 7.42
N ARG A 16 -74.84 -33.17 6.33
CA ARG A 16 -74.09 -31.93 6.03
C ARG A 16 -72.65 -32.13 5.51
N LEU A 17 -72.41 -31.89 4.23
CA LEU A 17 -72.02 -30.59 3.64
C LEU A 17 -70.78 -29.96 4.30
N THR A 18 -69.75 -29.73 3.46
CA THR A 18 -68.57 -28.85 3.59
C THR A 18 -67.36 -29.38 4.37
N LEU A 19 -66.16 -29.13 3.79
CA LEU A 19 -64.77 -29.41 4.23
C LEU A 19 -64.13 -30.56 3.43
N LEU A 20 -63.36 -30.32 2.36
CA LEU A 20 -61.96 -29.91 2.45
C LEU A 20 -61.51 -29.26 1.13
N ALA A 21 -61.55 -27.93 1.06
CA ALA A 21 -60.69 -27.15 0.18
C ALA A 21 -59.55 -26.61 1.06
N LEU A 22 -58.49 -27.40 1.30
CA LEU A 22 -57.24 -26.93 1.90
C LEU A 22 -56.17 -28.04 1.86
N ALA A 23 -55.59 -28.33 0.70
CA ALA A 23 -54.47 -29.28 0.62
C ALA A 23 -53.45 -28.97 -0.49
N CYS A 24 -53.38 -27.73 -1.01
CA CYS A 24 -52.40 -27.36 -2.03
C CYS A 24 -51.58 -26.09 -1.72
N SER A 25 -51.65 -25.53 -0.52
CA SER A 25 -51.02 -24.22 -0.22
C SER A 25 -49.80 -24.28 0.71
N ALA A 26 -49.18 -25.44 0.93
CA ALA A 26 -48.08 -25.59 1.89
C ALA A 26 -46.76 -26.10 1.29
N ALA A 27 -46.48 -25.83 0.01
CA ALA A 27 -45.21 -26.17 -0.64
C ALA A 27 -44.44 -24.97 -1.21
N PHE A 28 -44.85 -23.74 -0.87
CA PHE A 28 -44.21 -22.50 -1.34
C PHE A 28 -43.76 -21.67 -0.14
N GLY A 29 -42.79 -22.15 0.61
CA GLY A 29 -42.41 -21.47 1.86
C GLY A 29 -41.13 -21.92 2.52
N LEU A 30 -40.15 -22.45 1.79
CA LEU A 30 -38.79 -22.69 2.31
C LEU A 30 -37.75 -22.64 1.18
N ALA A 31 -37.77 -21.56 0.39
CA ALA A 31 -36.52 -21.05 -0.17
C ALA A 31 -35.92 -20.10 0.88
N ALA A 32 -35.49 -20.70 2.00
CA ALA A 32 -34.70 -19.99 3.00
C ALA A 32 -33.43 -19.51 2.29
N GLY A 33 -33.25 -18.19 2.25
CA GLY A 33 -32.15 -17.54 1.57
C GLY A 33 -30.83 -18.22 1.95
N SER A 34 -30.10 -18.70 0.93
CA SER A 34 -28.67 -18.91 1.09
C SER A 34 -28.10 -17.66 1.75
N PRO A 35 -27.33 -17.75 2.84
CA PRO A 35 -26.59 -16.59 3.29
C PRO A 35 -25.73 -16.20 2.10
N ALA A 36 -26.08 -15.09 1.45
CA ALA A 36 -25.16 -14.43 0.56
C ALA A 36 -23.98 -14.10 1.46
N TRP A 37 -22.89 -14.87 1.34
CA TRP A 37 -21.63 -14.49 1.92
C TRP A 37 -21.30 -13.14 1.28
N ALA A 38 -21.67 -12.06 1.97
CA ALA A 38 -21.33 -10.71 1.55
C ALA A 38 -19.82 -10.72 1.42
N GLN A 39 -19.32 -10.59 0.19
CA GLN A 39 -17.89 -10.49 -0.02
C GLN A 39 -17.41 -9.32 0.83
N SER A 40 -16.39 -9.56 1.66
CA SER A 40 -15.78 -8.50 2.45
C SER A 40 -15.46 -7.33 1.51
N PRO A 41 -15.94 -6.11 1.82
CA PRO A 41 -15.68 -4.95 0.99
C PRO A 41 -14.16 -4.82 0.80
N ALA A 42 -13.70 -4.60 -0.43
CA ALA A 42 -12.28 -4.55 -0.75
C ALA A 42 -11.95 -3.29 -1.53
N ILE A 43 -10.91 -2.57 -1.15
CA ILE A 43 -10.39 -1.42 -1.90
C ILE A 43 -9.11 -1.79 -2.65
N VAL A 44 -8.86 -1.11 -3.77
CA VAL A 44 -7.59 -1.13 -4.49
C VAL A 44 -6.74 0.03 -4.01
N MET A 45 -5.55 -0.28 -3.49
CA MET A 45 -4.54 0.69 -3.12
C MET A 45 -3.42 0.69 -4.15
N ALA A 46 -3.15 1.84 -4.76
CA ALA A 46 -1.91 2.03 -5.51
C ALA A 46 -0.83 2.58 -4.56
N SER A 47 0.29 1.88 -4.48
CA SER A 47 1.44 2.27 -3.66
C SER A 47 2.75 2.02 -4.40
N THR A 48 3.86 2.23 -3.70
CA THR A 48 5.20 2.08 -4.28
C THR A 48 5.83 0.73 -3.96
N THR A 49 6.64 0.21 -4.87
CA THR A 49 7.41 -1.02 -4.64
C THR A 49 8.31 -0.94 -3.41
N SER A 50 8.86 0.24 -3.07
CA SER A 50 9.67 0.40 -1.86
C SER A 50 8.83 0.29 -0.58
N THR A 51 7.59 0.81 -0.58
CA THR A 51 6.66 0.62 0.53
C THR A 51 6.34 -0.85 0.75
N GLU A 52 6.04 -1.59 -0.32
CA GLU A 52 5.76 -3.03 -0.25
C GLU A 52 6.99 -3.80 0.27
N GLN A 53 8.17 -3.54 -0.30
CA GLN A 53 9.43 -4.22 0.07
C GLN A 53 9.91 -3.89 1.49
N SER A 54 9.42 -2.81 2.09
CA SER A 54 9.69 -2.50 3.49
C SER A 54 9.03 -3.51 4.46
N GLY A 55 8.05 -4.30 3.99
CA GLY A 55 7.29 -5.24 4.81
C GLY A 55 6.14 -4.60 5.61
N LEU A 56 5.88 -3.31 5.43
CA LEU A 56 4.84 -2.59 6.17
C LEU A 56 3.43 -3.16 5.93
N PHE A 57 3.06 -3.42 4.67
CA PHE A 57 1.69 -3.80 4.34
C PHE A 57 1.23 -5.13 4.95
N PRO A 58 2.05 -6.21 4.93
CA PRO A 58 1.74 -7.43 5.68
C PRO A 58 1.50 -7.24 7.18
N TYR A 59 2.03 -6.16 7.78
CA TYR A 59 1.81 -5.83 9.19
C TYR A 59 0.61 -4.89 9.42
N LEU A 60 0.48 -3.86 8.58
CA LEU A 60 -0.52 -2.79 8.74
C LEU A 60 -1.93 -3.22 8.30
N LEU A 61 -2.04 -3.90 7.15
CA LEU A 61 -3.33 -4.18 6.51
C LEU A 61 -4.18 -5.21 7.27
N PRO A 62 -3.61 -6.25 7.93
CA PRO A 62 -4.39 -7.13 8.78
C PRO A 62 -5.07 -6.42 9.95
N GLU A 63 -4.41 -5.44 10.58
CA GLU A 63 -4.98 -4.66 11.68
C GLU A 63 -6.11 -3.74 11.18
N PHE A 64 -5.96 -3.14 10.00
CA PHE A 64 -7.04 -2.39 9.36
C PHE A 64 -8.26 -3.29 9.06
N LYS A 65 -8.03 -4.49 8.48
CA LYS A 65 -9.08 -5.46 8.20
C LYS A 65 -9.79 -5.89 9.48
N LYS A 66 -9.05 -6.15 10.56
CA LYS A 66 -9.62 -6.50 11.86
C LYS A 66 -10.51 -5.38 12.43
N ALA A 67 -10.12 -4.13 12.24
CA ALA A 67 -10.86 -2.98 12.74
C ALA A 67 -12.13 -2.65 11.92
N THR A 68 -12.14 -2.97 10.62
CA THR A 68 -13.17 -2.44 9.69
C THR A 68 -13.91 -3.50 8.87
N GLY A 69 -13.37 -4.71 8.79
CA GLY A 69 -13.85 -5.77 7.89
C GLY A 69 -13.50 -5.54 6.42
N ILE A 70 -12.71 -4.52 6.08
CA ILE A 70 -12.36 -4.15 4.70
C ILE A 70 -11.02 -4.78 4.30
N ASP A 71 -11.01 -5.44 3.15
CA ASP A 71 -9.80 -5.94 2.51
C ASP A 71 -9.10 -4.86 1.68
N VAL A 72 -7.78 -4.94 1.55
CA VAL A 72 -6.99 -4.02 0.74
C VAL A 72 -6.17 -4.83 -0.27
N LYS A 73 -6.36 -4.55 -1.56
CA LYS A 73 -5.55 -5.11 -2.65
C LYS A 73 -4.50 -4.09 -3.05
N VAL A 74 -3.24 -4.36 -2.73
CA VAL A 74 -2.13 -3.46 -3.06
C VAL A 74 -1.63 -3.72 -4.48
N VAL A 75 -1.49 -2.65 -5.24
CA VAL A 75 -0.74 -2.63 -6.50
C VAL A 75 0.50 -1.77 -6.29
N ALA A 76 1.66 -2.42 -6.20
CA ALA A 76 2.93 -1.77 -5.89
C ALA A 76 3.74 -1.51 -7.16
N VAL A 77 3.86 -0.23 -7.54
CA VAL A 77 4.50 0.22 -8.80
C VAL A 77 5.42 1.43 -8.55
N GLY A 78 5.95 2.09 -9.58
CA GLY A 78 6.63 3.39 -9.40
C GLY A 78 5.65 4.48 -8.94
N THR A 79 6.11 5.50 -8.21
CA THR A 79 5.24 6.57 -7.70
C THR A 79 4.42 7.26 -8.80
N GLY A 80 5.05 7.58 -9.94
CA GLY A 80 4.33 8.16 -11.08
C GLY A 80 3.23 7.23 -11.61
N GLN A 81 3.51 5.92 -11.72
CA GLN A 81 2.54 4.93 -12.15
C GLN A 81 1.38 4.77 -11.14
N ALA A 82 1.68 4.79 -9.84
CA ALA A 82 0.65 4.72 -8.80
C ALA A 82 -0.28 5.93 -8.85
N ILE A 83 0.29 7.13 -9.02
CA ILE A 83 -0.47 8.37 -9.19
C ILE A 83 -1.30 8.33 -10.48
N ASP A 84 -0.75 7.83 -11.59
CA ASP A 84 -1.47 7.70 -12.85
C ASP A 84 -2.60 6.65 -12.76
N MET A 85 -2.46 5.60 -11.95
CA MET A 85 -3.57 4.69 -11.64
C MET A 85 -4.72 5.43 -10.94
N GLY A 86 -4.40 6.30 -9.98
CA GLY A 86 -5.39 7.17 -9.33
C GLY A 86 -6.09 8.10 -10.32
N ARG A 87 -5.33 8.72 -11.24
CA ARG A 87 -5.88 9.58 -12.31
C ARG A 87 -6.80 8.86 -13.29
N ARG A 88 -6.63 7.55 -13.48
CA ARG A 88 -7.51 6.72 -14.32
C ARG A 88 -8.70 6.15 -13.55
N GLY A 89 -8.71 6.25 -12.22
CA GLY A 89 -9.70 5.60 -11.36
C GLY A 89 -9.48 4.09 -11.24
N ASP A 90 -8.26 3.59 -11.53
CA ASP A 90 -7.90 2.17 -11.38
C ASP A 90 -7.61 1.80 -9.92
N ALA A 91 -7.50 2.80 -9.04
CA ALA A 91 -7.30 2.65 -7.60
C ALA A 91 -8.33 3.50 -6.84
N ASP A 92 -8.71 3.04 -5.65
CA ASP A 92 -9.61 3.77 -4.74
C ASP A 92 -8.84 4.72 -3.82
N VAL A 93 -7.60 4.34 -3.47
CA VAL A 93 -6.72 5.09 -2.58
C VAL A 93 -5.27 5.04 -3.07
N LEU A 94 -4.57 6.17 -2.94
CA LEU A 94 -3.12 6.28 -3.13
C LEU A 94 -2.43 6.28 -1.77
N PHE A 95 -1.35 5.52 -1.64
CA PHE A 95 -0.48 5.53 -0.46
C PHE A 95 0.97 5.63 -0.92
N VAL A 96 1.48 6.85 -1.08
CA VAL A 96 2.74 7.15 -1.78
C VAL A 96 3.61 8.11 -0.94
N HIS A 97 4.78 8.50 -1.45
CA HIS A 97 5.79 9.29 -0.72
C HIS A 97 6.48 10.37 -1.57
N ASP A 98 5.71 11.03 -2.45
CA ASP A 98 6.18 12.20 -3.19
C ASP A 98 5.20 13.36 -3.00
N GLN A 99 5.40 14.14 -1.95
CA GLN A 99 4.52 15.24 -1.56
C GLN A 99 4.23 16.21 -2.71
N VAL A 100 5.24 16.54 -3.53
CA VAL A 100 5.06 17.47 -4.66
C VAL A 100 4.12 16.88 -5.70
N ALA A 101 4.28 15.60 -6.03
CA ALA A 101 3.41 14.92 -6.98
C ALA A 101 2.00 14.68 -6.41
N GLU A 102 1.90 14.38 -5.12
CA GLU A 102 0.65 14.20 -4.38
C GLU A 102 -0.19 15.47 -4.35
N GLU A 103 0.41 16.60 -3.95
CA GLU A 103 -0.25 17.91 -3.92
C GLU A 103 -0.69 18.34 -5.32
N LYS A 104 0.11 18.04 -6.35
CA LYS A 104 -0.26 18.29 -7.74
C LYS A 104 -1.52 17.52 -8.14
N VAL A 105 -1.62 16.22 -7.80
CA VAL A 105 -2.81 15.42 -8.14
C VAL A 105 -4.08 15.88 -7.40
N VAL A 106 -3.92 16.40 -6.18
CA VAL A 106 -5.03 17.05 -5.45
C VAL A 106 -5.44 18.34 -6.16
N ALA A 107 -4.48 19.20 -6.53
CA ALA A 107 -4.75 20.46 -7.21
C ALA A 107 -5.42 20.26 -8.59
N GLU A 108 -5.08 19.18 -9.29
CA GLU A 108 -5.72 18.76 -10.54
C GLU A 108 -7.12 18.15 -10.34
N GLY A 109 -7.53 17.90 -9.08
CA GLY A 109 -8.84 17.39 -8.71
C GLY A 109 -9.02 15.88 -8.87
N PHE A 110 -7.95 15.11 -9.06
CA PHE A 110 -8.01 13.64 -9.17
C PHE A 110 -8.05 12.93 -7.81
N ALA A 111 -7.61 13.60 -6.74
CA ALA A 111 -7.75 13.12 -5.37
C ALA A 111 -8.39 14.19 -4.48
N LEU A 112 -9.09 13.78 -3.42
CA LEU A 112 -9.84 14.67 -2.54
C LEU A 112 -8.96 15.59 -1.71
N LYS A 113 -8.00 15.01 -0.98
CA LYS A 113 -7.01 15.73 -0.17
C LYS A 113 -5.82 14.81 0.09
N ARG A 114 -4.69 15.42 0.43
CA ARG A 114 -3.51 14.74 0.95
C ARG A 114 -3.54 14.73 2.46
N LEU A 115 -3.35 13.57 3.08
CA LEU A 115 -3.17 13.43 4.51
C LEU A 115 -1.76 12.87 4.81
N PRO A 116 -0.90 13.58 5.56
CA PRO A 116 0.35 13.03 6.06
C PRO A 116 0.08 11.85 7.00
N VAL A 117 0.85 10.76 6.85
CA VAL A 117 0.65 9.54 7.65
C VAL A 117 1.86 9.25 8.53
N MET A 118 3.03 9.15 7.91
CA MET A 118 4.27 8.77 8.57
C MET A 118 5.44 9.21 7.70
N TYR A 119 6.65 9.16 8.26
CA TYR A 119 7.85 9.32 7.47
C TYR A 119 8.87 8.25 7.81
N ASN A 120 9.78 8.03 6.88
CA ASN A 120 11.10 7.52 7.16
C ASN A 120 12.12 8.45 6.50
N ASP A 121 13.30 7.95 6.18
CA ASP A 121 14.32 8.68 5.47
C ASP A 121 14.98 7.84 4.37
N PHE A 122 15.52 8.56 3.39
CA PHE A 122 16.51 8.02 2.48
C PHE A 122 17.89 8.01 3.15
N VAL A 123 18.73 7.10 2.71
CA VAL A 123 20.14 7.00 3.12
C VAL A 123 21.01 6.87 1.88
N LEU A 124 22.18 7.52 1.90
CA LEU A 124 23.21 7.25 0.92
C LEU A 124 24.07 6.10 1.43
N ILE A 125 24.09 5.03 0.67
CA ILE A 125 24.89 3.84 0.93
C ILE A 125 26.09 3.88 0.01
N GLY A 126 27.23 3.39 0.48
CA GLY A 126 28.42 3.21 -0.34
C GLY A 126 29.45 2.31 0.36
N PRO A 127 30.62 2.09 -0.25
CA PRO A 127 31.67 1.28 0.33
C PRO A 127 32.16 1.84 1.67
N VAL A 128 32.44 0.96 2.65
CA VAL A 128 33.03 1.34 3.94
C VAL A 128 34.36 2.10 3.77
N ALA A 129 35.12 1.81 2.71
CA ALA A 129 36.36 2.51 2.39
C ALA A 129 36.13 3.99 2.02
N ASP A 130 34.93 4.36 1.57
CA ASP A 130 34.49 5.72 1.25
C ASP A 130 35.54 6.57 0.50
N ALA A 131 35.98 6.09 -0.66
CA ALA A 131 37.02 6.75 -1.46
C ALA A 131 36.66 8.21 -1.84
N ALA A 132 35.37 8.50 -2.03
CA ALA A 132 34.87 9.85 -2.32
C ALA A 132 34.70 10.74 -1.05
N LYS A 133 34.96 10.19 0.15
CA LYS A 133 34.93 10.89 1.45
C LYS A 133 33.61 11.62 1.69
N VAL A 134 32.49 10.93 1.47
CA VAL A 134 31.15 11.50 1.60
C VAL A 134 30.57 11.36 3.00
N LYS A 135 31.15 10.52 3.85
CA LYS A 135 30.59 10.21 5.17
C LYS A 135 30.34 11.48 5.99
N GLY A 136 29.10 11.63 6.47
CA GLY A 136 28.66 12.77 7.30
C GLY A 136 28.45 14.10 6.55
N SER A 137 28.61 14.15 5.22
CA SER A 137 28.23 15.31 4.42
C SER A 137 26.72 15.46 4.29
N SER A 138 26.25 16.64 3.88
CA SER A 138 24.88 16.75 3.34
C SER A 138 24.74 15.91 2.06
N ILE A 139 23.52 15.53 1.68
CA ILE A 139 23.30 14.71 0.48
C ILE A 139 23.81 15.42 -0.78
N VAL A 140 23.59 16.73 -0.89
CA VAL A 140 24.05 17.53 -2.04
C VAL A 140 25.58 17.58 -2.12
N GLU A 141 26.27 17.79 -0.99
CA GLU A 141 27.73 17.76 -0.94
C GLU A 141 28.30 16.38 -1.24
N ALA A 142 27.66 15.31 -0.76
CA ALA A 142 28.05 13.94 -1.03
C ALA A 142 27.97 13.62 -2.54
N LEU A 143 26.85 13.96 -3.19
CA LEU A 143 26.67 13.79 -4.62
C LEU A 143 27.68 14.61 -5.42
N LYS A 144 27.98 15.84 -4.99
CA LYS A 144 29.03 16.68 -5.60
C LYS A 144 30.41 16.01 -5.53
N LYS A 145 30.77 15.41 -4.39
CA LYS A 145 32.05 14.67 -4.22
C LYS A 145 32.09 13.40 -5.08
N ILE A 146 30.99 12.65 -5.15
CA ILE A 146 30.87 11.46 -5.99
C ILE A 146 31.09 11.81 -7.46
N ALA A 147 30.42 12.86 -7.95
CA ALA A 147 30.58 13.32 -9.32
C ALA A 147 32.01 13.81 -9.60
N ALA A 148 32.62 14.56 -8.67
CA ALA A 148 33.98 15.10 -8.82
C ALA A 148 35.09 14.03 -8.81
N THR A 149 34.80 12.85 -8.27
CA THR A 149 35.75 11.72 -8.19
C THR A 149 35.44 10.62 -9.20
N ASP A 150 34.43 10.81 -10.05
CA ASP A 150 33.89 9.79 -10.95
C ASP A 150 33.59 8.45 -10.24
N ALA A 151 33.26 8.51 -8.95
CA ALA A 151 32.96 7.33 -8.16
C ALA A 151 31.69 6.65 -8.70
N GLY A 152 31.67 5.31 -8.66
CA GLY A 152 30.52 4.55 -9.13
C GLY A 152 29.26 4.94 -8.37
N PHE A 153 28.18 5.26 -9.08
CA PHE A 153 26.87 5.54 -8.50
C PHE A 153 25.80 4.76 -9.26
N ILE A 154 25.04 3.93 -8.57
CA ILE A 154 23.92 3.19 -9.15
C ILE A 154 22.64 3.96 -8.89
N SER A 155 22.09 4.54 -9.95
CA SER A 155 20.71 5.00 -9.99
C SER A 155 19.79 3.86 -10.38
N ARG A 156 18.58 3.86 -9.82
CA ARG A 156 17.55 2.93 -10.24
C ARG A 156 17.05 3.20 -11.65
N GLY A 157 17.00 4.46 -12.09
CA GLY A 157 16.55 4.83 -13.43
C GLY A 157 15.15 4.33 -13.82
N ASP A 158 14.28 4.08 -12.84
CA ASP A 158 13.04 3.33 -13.04
C ASP A 158 11.78 4.16 -12.76
N LYS A 159 11.92 5.47 -12.59
CA LYS A 159 10.81 6.42 -12.30
C LYS A 159 10.05 6.14 -10.99
N SER A 160 10.68 5.41 -10.06
CA SER A 160 10.20 5.25 -8.69
C SER A 160 10.35 6.53 -7.85
N GLY A 161 9.71 6.59 -6.68
CA GLY A 161 9.89 7.70 -5.74
C GLY A 161 11.34 7.89 -5.29
N THR A 162 12.08 6.79 -5.07
CA THR A 162 13.52 6.86 -4.75
C THR A 162 14.32 7.48 -5.90
N ASN A 163 14.05 7.09 -7.15
CA ASN A 163 14.71 7.69 -8.32
C ASN A 163 14.30 9.17 -8.48
N ALA A 164 13.04 9.52 -8.25
CA ALA A 164 12.61 10.91 -8.26
C ALA A 164 13.31 11.77 -7.18
N ALA A 165 13.47 11.25 -5.96
CA ALA A 165 14.20 11.90 -4.88
C ALA A 165 15.69 12.09 -5.23
N GLU A 166 16.34 11.03 -5.69
CA GLU A 166 17.72 11.04 -6.17
C GLU A 166 17.95 12.09 -7.25
N LEU A 167 17.08 12.15 -8.28
CA LEU A 167 17.16 13.14 -9.35
C LEU A 167 16.94 14.57 -8.84
N ARG A 168 16.10 14.78 -7.82
CA ARG A 168 15.95 16.09 -7.16
C ARG A 168 17.24 16.51 -6.47
N PHE A 169 17.93 15.59 -5.79
CA PHE A 169 19.21 15.89 -5.15
C PHE A 169 20.29 16.20 -6.18
N TRP A 170 20.36 15.45 -7.28
CA TRP A 170 21.26 15.77 -8.40
C TRP A 170 20.99 17.16 -8.99
N LYS A 171 19.72 17.50 -9.19
CA LYS A 171 19.33 18.83 -9.71
C LYS A 171 19.72 19.96 -8.75
N ALA A 172 19.74 19.70 -7.44
CA ALA A 172 20.13 20.68 -6.44
C ALA A 172 21.63 21.06 -6.49
N LEU A 173 22.47 20.34 -7.24
CA LEU A 173 23.86 20.73 -7.49
C LEU A 173 23.98 21.94 -8.42
N GLY A 174 22.91 22.27 -9.15
CA GLY A 174 22.87 23.34 -10.14
C GLY A 174 22.54 22.83 -11.55
N GLU A 175 22.00 23.71 -12.38
CA GLU A 175 21.69 23.39 -13.77
C GLU A 175 22.98 23.09 -14.56
N GLY A 176 22.99 22.00 -15.33
CA GLY A 176 24.16 21.55 -16.07
C GLY A 176 25.25 20.86 -15.23
N ALA A 177 25.05 20.70 -13.91
CA ALA A 177 25.97 19.94 -13.08
C ALA A 177 26.08 18.48 -13.57
N SER A 178 27.32 18.04 -13.84
CA SER A 178 27.59 16.66 -14.22
C SER A 178 27.34 15.71 -13.05
N LYS A 179 26.79 14.52 -13.34
CA LYS A 179 26.69 13.42 -12.36
C LYS A 179 27.98 12.57 -12.29
N GLY A 180 29.00 12.93 -13.08
CA GLY A 180 30.19 12.11 -13.29
C GLY A 180 29.95 10.95 -14.27
N THR A 181 31.04 10.38 -14.76
CA THR A 181 31.04 9.20 -15.65
C THR A 181 30.74 7.89 -14.91
N GLY A 182 30.87 7.89 -13.59
CA GLY A 182 30.54 6.76 -12.71
C GLY A 182 29.04 6.54 -12.49
N TYR A 183 28.17 7.47 -12.90
CA TYR A 183 26.72 7.37 -12.77
C TYR A 183 26.13 6.37 -13.77
N LYS A 184 25.41 5.37 -13.27
CA LYS A 184 24.79 4.30 -14.09
C LYS A 184 23.35 4.06 -13.67
N GLU A 185 22.47 3.96 -14.66
CA GLU A 185 21.05 3.63 -14.46
C GLU A 185 20.83 2.14 -14.71
N CYS A 186 20.24 1.42 -13.75
CA CYS A 186 19.96 -0.01 -13.92
C CYS A 186 18.57 -0.31 -14.49
N GLY A 187 17.65 0.66 -14.51
CA GLY A 187 16.25 0.44 -14.89
C GLY A 187 15.52 -0.59 -14.01
N CYS A 188 15.93 -0.70 -12.74
CA CYS A 188 15.64 -1.85 -11.89
C CYS A 188 15.08 -1.48 -10.50
N GLY A 189 14.50 -2.48 -9.83
CA GLY A 189 14.05 -2.39 -8.44
C GLY A 189 15.19 -2.09 -7.46
N MET A 190 14.85 -1.73 -6.22
CA MET A 190 15.85 -1.37 -5.20
C MET A 190 16.75 -2.55 -4.81
N GLY A 191 16.20 -3.76 -4.65
CA GLY A 191 17.00 -4.96 -4.34
C GLY A 191 18.11 -5.24 -5.37
N PRO A 192 17.79 -5.34 -6.68
CA PRO A 192 18.81 -5.45 -7.73
C PRO A 192 19.82 -4.30 -7.75
N ALA A 193 19.37 -3.04 -7.57
CA ALA A 193 20.28 -1.89 -7.52
C ALA A 193 21.26 -1.97 -6.33
N LEU A 194 20.79 -2.39 -5.15
CA LEU A 194 21.64 -2.64 -3.98
C LEU A 194 22.65 -3.78 -4.22
N ASN A 195 22.22 -4.87 -4.87
CA ASN A 195 23.14 -5.95 -5.24
C ASN A 195 24.21 -5.49 -6.24
N MET A 196 23.85 -4.67 -7.23
CA MET A 196 24.82 -4.09 -8.17
C MET A 196 25.81 -3.19 -7.43
N ALA A 197 25.32 -2.31 -6.55
CA ALA A 197 26.16 -1.45 -5.73
C ALA A 197 27.13 -2.28 -4.87
N ALA A 198 26.64 -3.36 -4.25
CA ALA A 198 27.44 -4.25 -3.42
C ALA A 198 28.53 -4.97 -4.24
N SER A 199 28.19 -5.45 -5.44
CA SER A 199 29.14 -6.15 -6.32
C SER A 199 30.20 -5.24 -6.95
N THR A 200 29.91 -3.94 -7.10
CA THR A 200 30.77 -2.99 -7.81
C THR A 200 31.44 -1.97 -6.90
N GLY A 201 31.16 -2.01 -5.59
CA GLY A 201 31.62 -1.00 -4.65
C GLY A 201 31.13 0.40 -5.02
N ALA A 202 29.87 0.52 -5.43
CA ALA A 202 29.28 1.78 -5.86
C ALA A 202 28.37 2.39 -4.77
N TYR A 203 28.18 3.70 -4.87
CA TYR A 203 27.23 4.45 -4.06
C TYR A 203 25.80 4.26 -4.61
N VAL A 204 24.80 4.34 -3.75
CA VAL A 204 23.39 4.23 -4.12
C VAL A 204 22.51 4.92 -3.08
N LEU A 205 21.48 5.63 -3.54
CA LEU A 205 20.43 6.16 -2.66
C LEU A 205 19.38 5.07 -2.44
N ALA A 206 19.03 4.79 -1.18
CA ALA A 206 17.98 3.84 -0.85
C ALA A 206 17.08 4.34 0.27
N ASP A 207 15.88 3.76 0.35
CA ASP A 207 15.00 3.85 1.50
C ASP A 207 15.61 3.08 2.69
N ARG A 208 15.60 3.65 3.90
CA ARG A 208 16.18 3.01 5.10
C ARG A 208 15.57 1.63 5.36
N GLY A 209 14.28 1.45 5.14
CA GLY A 209 13.60 0.17 5.36
C GLY A 209 14.10 -0.91 4.43
N THR A 210 14.28 -0.54 3.16
CA THR A 210 14.87 -1.46 2.19
C THR A 210 16.31 -1.84 2.57
N TRP A 211 17.11 -0.88 3.04
CA TRP A 211 18.46 -1.16 3.54
C TRP A 211 18.47 -2.10 4.76
N LEU A 212 17.58 -1.86 5.73
CA LEU A 212 17.47 -2.70 6.93
C LEU A 212 17.08 -4.14 6.58
N SER A 213 16.14 -4.33 5.66
CA SER A 213 15.74 -5.64 5.16
C SER A 213 16.78 -6.31 4.24
N PHE A 214 17.66 -5.53 3.61
CA PHE A 214 18.66 -6.05 2.68
C PHE A 214 19.79 -6.78 3.41
N LYS A 215 19.93 -8.07 3.11
CA LYS A 215 20.89 -8.96 3.78
C LYS A 215 22.25 -9.06 3.06
N ASN A 216 22.29 -8.87 1.74
CA ASN A 216 23.52 -9.02 0.95
C ASN A 216 24.36 -7.72 0.91
N ARG A 217 24.79 -7.21 2.07
CA ARG A 217 25.39 -5.87 2.18
C ARG A 217 26.83 -5.77 1.68
N ALA A 218 27.57 -6.89 1.59
CA ALA A 218 29.01 -6.89 1.32
C ALA A 218 29.72 -5.82 2.19
N ASP A 219 30.64 -5.05 1.60
CA ASP A 219 31.35 -3.96 2.27
C ASP A 219 30.60 -2.61 2.18
N LEU A 220 29.28 -2.60 2.01
CA LEU A 220 28.49 -1.38 2.00
C LEU A 220 28.04 -0.97 3.41
N ALA A 221 28.00 0.34 3.64
CA ALA A 221 27.45 0.95 4.84
C ALA A 221 26.66 2.21 4.51
N VAL A 222 25.83 2.66 5.45
CA VAL A 222 25.24 4.02 5.39
C VAL A 222 26.36 5.02 5.63
N LEU A 223 26.53 5.94 4.69
CA LEU A 223 27.56 7.00 4.76
C LEU A 223 26.94 8.37 4.99
N VAL A 224 25.74 8.62 4.45
CA VAL A 224 24.98 9.85 4.70
C VAL A 224 23.57 9.52 5.15
N GLU A 225 23.18 10.12 6.26
CA GLU A 225 21.87 10.05 6.88
C GLU A 225 21.61 11.32 7.72
N GLY A 226 20.35 11.56 8.11
CA GLY A 226 20.00 12.67 9.01
C GLY A 226 19.93 14.06 8.37
N ASP A 227 20.31 14.20 7.09
CA ASP A 227 20.04 15.41 6.31
C ASP A 227 18.51 15.60 6.18
N LYS A 228 18.02 16.82 6.44
CA LYS A 228 16.59 17.15 6.28
C LYS A 228 16.08 16.89 4.86
N ALA A 229 16.94 17.02 3.84
CA ALA A 229 16.59 16.72 2.47
C ALA A 229 16.28 15.23 2.23
N LEU A 230 16.79 14.34 3.08
CA LEU A 230 16.53 12.90 3.00
C LEU A 230 15.20 12.48 3.63
N PHE A 231 14.47 13.42 4.25
CA PHE A 231 13.16 13.14 4.83
C PHE A 231 12.18 12.63 3.77
N ASN A 232 11.57 11.48 4.04
CA ASN A 232 10.69 10.80 3.12
C ASN A 232 9.28 10.67 3.71
N GLN A 233 8.42 11.63 3.39
CA GLN A 233 7.07 11.74 3.92
C GLN A 233 6.08 10.91 3.09
N TYR A 234 5.33 10.05 3.77
CA TYR A 234 4.23 9.29 3.18
C TYR A 234 2.92 10.03 3.35
N GLY A 235 2.10 9.98 2.29
CA GLY A 235 0.75 10.53 2.24
C GLY A 235 -0.27 9.47 1.83
N VAL A 236 -1.48 9.61 2.38
CA VAL A 236 -2.67 8.90 1.90
C VAL A 236 -3.61 9.87 1.19
N LEU A 237 -4.14 9.45 0.04
CA LEU A 237 -5.05 10.25 -0.77
C LEU A 237 -6.20 9.38 -1.29
N VAL A 238 -7.44 9.81 -1.06
CA VAL A 238 -8.62 9.14 -1.61
C VAL A 238 -8.92 9.68 -3.00
N VAL A 239 -9.11 8.79 -3.98
CA VAL A 239 -9.40 9.16 -5.37
C VAL A 239 -10.78 9.84 -5.45
N ASN A 240 -10.87 10.91 -6.25
CA ASN A 240 -12.05 11.77 -6.26
C ASN A 240 -13.24 11.13 -7.01
N PRO A 241 -14.37 10.82 -6.34
CA PRO A 241 -15.52 10.21 -6.99
C PRO A 241 -16.21 11.13 -8.01
N ALA A 242 -16.00 12.45 -7.94
CA ALA A 242 -16.51 13.37 -8.95
C ALA A 242 -15.85 13.18 -10.33
N LYS A 243 -14.62 12.65 -10.36
CA LYS A 243 -13.92 12.25 -11.59
C LYS A 243 -14.18 10.78 -11.95
N HIS A 244 -14.31 9.93 -10.93
CA HIS A 244 -14.45 8.48 -11.08
C HIS A 244 -15.59 7.93 -10.21
N PRO A 245 -16.85 7.95 -10.67
CA PRO A 245 -17.99 7.57 -9.84
C PRO A 245 -17.99 6.12 -9.33
N HIS A 246 -17.17 5.24 -9.93
CA HIS A 246 -17.07 3.83 -9.56
C HIS A 246 -16.10 3.53 -8.42
N VAL A 247 -15.28 4.51 -8.00
CA VAL A 247 -14.32 4.29 -6.89
C VAL A 247 -15.06 4.13 -5.57
N LYS A 248 -14.51 3.28 -4.71
CA LYS A 248 -15.10 2.90 -3.41
C LYS A 248 -14.76 3.94 -2.34
N VAL A 249 -15.22 5.17 -2.54
CA VAL A 249 -14.83 6.34 -1.74
C VAL A 249 -15.12 6.16 -0.25
N ALA A 250 -16.22 5.51 0.14
CA ALA A 250 -16.57 5.30 1.54
C ALA A 250 -15.57 4.37 2.25
N GLU A 251 -15.20 3.26 1.61
CA GLU A 251 -14.22 2.31 2.11
C GLU A 251 -12.79 2.88 2.08
N ALA A 252 -12.44 3.61 1.02
CA ALA A 252 -11.15 4.28 0.91
C ALA A 252 -10.98 5.37 1.97
N GLN A 253 -12.03 6.15 2.24
CA GLN A 253 -12.03 7.14 3.32
C GLN A 253 -11.88 6.47 4.69
N LYS A 254 -12.54 5.34 4.93
CA LYS A 254 -12.32 4.55 6.17
C LYS A 254 -10.86 4.13 6.34
N PHE A 255 -10.16 3.75 5.27
CA PHE A 255 -8.73 3.48 5.35
C PHE A 255 -7.93 4.75 5.71
N ALA A 256 -8.18 5.86 5.01
CA ALA A 256 -7.50 7.13 5.26
C ALA A 256 -7.71 7.65 6.69
N ASP A 257 -8.94 7.56 7.19
CA ASP A 257 -9.29 7.97 8.56
C ASP A 257 -8.64 7.02 9.59
N TRP A 258 -8.67 5.72 9.35
CA TRP A 258 -8.08 4.75 10.26
C TRP A 258 -6.56 4.89 10.33
N VAL A 259 -5.87 4.98 9.20
CA VAL A 259 -4.39 5.04 9.16
C VAL A 259 -3.85 6.34 9.76
N THR A 260 -4.66 7.40 9.78
CA THR A 260 -4.34 8.69 10.43
C THR A 260 -4.87 8.80 11.87
N SER A 261 -5.70 7.86 12.32
CA SER A 261 -6.19 7.80 13.70
C SER A 261 -5.11 7.37 14.70
N ALA A 262 -5.34 7.60 15.99
CA ALA A 262 -4.46 7.13 17.06
C ALA A 262 -4.20 5.61 17.00
N ALA A 263 -5.19 4.80 16.61
CA ALA A 263 -5.05 3.35 16.48
C ALA A 263 -4.11 2.97 15.33
N GLY A 264 -4.34 3.52 14.12
CA GLY A 264 -3.49 3.26 12.96
C GLY A 264 -2.08 3.79 13.14
N GLN A 265 -1.92 4.99 13.69
CA GLN A 265 -0.63 5.57 14.02
C GLN A 265 0.11 4.73 15.09
N GLY A 266 -0.61 4.17 16.06
CA GLY A 266 -0.05 3.22 17.04
C GLY A 266 0.48 1.94 16.40
N VAL A 267 -0.24 1.39 15.41
CA VAL A 267 0.22 0.22 14.64
C VAL A 267 1.51 0.57 13.88
N ILE A 268 1.54 1.72 13.21
CA ILE A 268 2.74 2.19 12.48
C ILE A 268 3.95 2.34 13.43
N ALA A 269 3.76 2.98 14.58
CA ALA A 269 4.84 3.15 15.58
C ALA A 269 5.38 1.80 16.10
N ALA A 270 4.52 0.78 16.19
CA ALA A 270 4.90 -0.54 16.66
C ALA A 270 5.65 -1.38 15.62
N TYR A 271 5.59 -1.01 14.33
CA TYR A 271 6.28 -1.75 13.27
C TYR A 271 7.79 -1.59 13.37
N LYS A 272 8.50 -2.72 13.40
CA LYS A 272 9.95 -2.79 13.56
C LYS A 272 10.57 -3.81 12.63
N ILE A 273 11.79 -3.51 12.17
CA ILE A 273 12.65 -4.44 11.44
C ILE A 273 13.90 -4.66 12.29
N ASP A 274 14.20 -5.92 12.62
CA ASP A 274 15.34 -6.29 13.48
C ASP A 274 15.39 -5.47 14.80
N GLY A 275 14.21 -5.19 15.38
CA GLY A 275 14.05 -4.42 16.63
C GLY A 275 14.11 -2.90 16.48
N GLN A 276 14.40 -2.37 15.28
CA GLN A 276 14.48 -0.94 15.01
C GLN A 276 13.16 -0.41 14.44
N GLN A 277 12.70 0.73 14.96
CA GLN A 277 11.56 1.43 14.38
C GLN A 277 11.95 2.02 13.04
N LEU A 278 11.15 1.74 12.01
CA LEU A 278 11.40 2.21 10.65
C LEU A 278 10.57 3.43 10.28
N PHE A 279 9.27 3.39 10.59
CA PHE A 279 8.34 4.46 10.26
C PHE A 279 7.96 5.24 11.50
N PHE A 280 7.96 6.56 11.37
CA PHE A 280 7.63 7.50 12.43
C PHE A 280 6.29 8.16 12.11
N PRO A 281 5.21 7.81 12.84
CA PRO A 281 3.88 8.37 12.61
C PRO A 281 3.85 9.87 12.94
N ASN A 282 3.19 10.64 12.08
CA ASN A 282 3.07 12.09 12.21
C ASN A 282 1.74 12.67 11.73
N ALA A 283 0.69 11.85 11.63
CA ALA A 283 -0.63 12.37 11.31
C ALA A 283 -1.11 13.39 12.36
N GLY A 284 -1.68 14.50 11.89
CA GLY A 284 -2.23 15.57 12.75
C GLY A 284 -1.21 16.47 13.44
N LYS A 285 0.07 16.39 13.06
CA LYS A 285 1.13 17.30 13.52
C LYS A 285 1.44 18.39 12.51
#